data_AF-A0A258JHM8-F1
#
_entry.id   AF-A0A258JHM8-F1
#
_cell.length_a   1.000
_cell.length_b   1.000
_cell.length_c   1.000
_cell.angle_alpha   90.00
_cell.angle_beta   90.00
_cell.angle_gamma   90.00
#
_symmetry.space_group_name_H-M   'P 1'
#
loop_
_entity.id
_entity.type
_entity.pdbx_description
1 polymer ?
#
loop_
_entity_poly.entity_id
_entity_poly.type
_entity_poly.pdbx_seq_one_letter_code
_entity_poly.pdbx_strand_id
1 'polypeptide(L)'
;DQYNLTAVNSPVFTAFRGYTGNGTSSYLTMGAAPAALHASAGARFKRDSAHLSAWSLTSVPSGQVIMGARTSATNFCDIFPREGGKTRFRPNGPVPPSTHFDTPNASGLFLGNRTSSSVVEGYQDGALVGTLTGYASNSPTANGLYLLAQNGDGVAGAFCSAQVAMASVGAALTSTEAAALHSAVRAYLVGVGAVA
;
A
#
# COMPACT_ATOMS: atom_id res chain seq x y z
N ASP A 1 14.45 -12.03 10.70
CA ASP A 1 14.34 -10.75 9.99
C ASP A 1 14.66 -10.95 8.51
N GLN A 2 13.65 -11.29 7.71
CA GLN A 2 13.83 -11.79 6.33
C GLN A 2 13.57 -10.72 5.25
N TYR A 3 12.88 -9.63 5.61
CA TYR A 3 12.43 -8.60 4.67
C TYR A 3 12.72 -7.20 5.25
N ASN A 4 14.01 -6.85 5.27
CA ASN A 4 14.45 -5.55 5.74
C ASN A 4 14.20 -4.45 4.72
N LEU A 5 13.79 -3.28 5.22
CA LEU A 5 13.68 -2.07 4.40
C LEU A 5 15.08 -1.48 4.17
N THR A 6 15.42 -1.20 2.91
CA THR A 6 16.66 -0.49 2.57
C THR A 6 16.34 0.89 2.04
N ALA A 7 16.91 1.92 2.68
CA ALA A 7 16.77 3.31 2.28
C ALA A 7 17.54 3.61 0.99
N VAL A 8 16.90 4.31 0.06
CA VAL A 8 17.49 4.80 -1.19
C VAL A 8 17.36 6.31 -1.26
N ASN A 9 18.46 7.01 -1.52
CA ASN A 9 18.55 8.48 -1.54
C ASN A 9 18.07 9.15 -0.24
N SER A 10 18.37 8.53 0.90
CA SER A 10 18.25 9.12 2.25
C SER A 10 16.87 9.70 2.62
N PRO A 11 15.76 8.92 2.58
CA PRO A 11 14.52 9.31 3.24
C PRO A 11 14.78 9.59 4.73
N VAL A 12 14.12 10.60 5.29
CA VAL A 12 14.37 11.05 6.66
C VAL A 12 13.62 10.16 7.63
N PHE A 13 14.34 9.43 8.49
CA PHE A 13 13.72 8.72 9.61
C PHE A 13 13.52 9.67 10.78
N THR A 14 12.29 9.74 11.29
CA THR A 14 11.97 10.44 12.54
C THR A 14 11.51 9.41 13.56
N ALA A 15 12.15 9.38 14.73
CA ALA A 15 11.81 8.47 15.80
C ALA A 15 10.31 8.50 16.09
N PHE A 16 9.71 7.31 16.25
CA PHE A 16 8.28 7.08 16.46
C PHE A 16 7.35 7.48 15.31
N ARG A 17 7.80 8.23 14.30
CA ARG A 17 6.98 8.70 13.17
C ARG A 17 7.23 7.95 11.86
N GLY A 18 8.37 7.27 11.75
CA GLY A 18 8.76 6.51 10.56
C GLY A 18 9.54 7.35 9.55
N TYR A 19 9.42 7.02 8.26
CA TYR A 19 10.21 7.63 7.19
C TYR A 19 9.41 8.67 6.41
N THR A 20 10.06 9.79 6.11
CA THR A 20 9.52 10.84 5.24
C THR A 20 10.21 10.81 3.88
N GLY A 21 9.42 10.64 2.82
CA GLY A 21 9.90 10.76 1.44
C GLY A 21 10.01 12.22 1.00
N ASN A 22 10.82 12.47 -0.03
CA ASN A 22 11.02 13.82 -0.58
C ASN A 22 10.11 14.12 -1.79
N GLY A 23 9.30 13.15 -2.23
CA GLY A 23 8.43 13.28 -3.40
C GLY A 23 9.14 13.29 -4.75
N THR A 24 10.44 13.01 -4.82
CA THR A 24 11.21 13.08 -6.09
C THR A 24 12.21 11.96 -6.31
N SER A 25 12.90 11.47 -5.28
CA SER A 25 13.99 10.48 -5.45
C SER A 25 14.22 9.55 -4.26
N SER A 26 13.70 9.87 -3.07
CA SER A 26 13.92 9.07 -1.86
C SER A 26 12.79 8.09 -1.60
N TYR A 27 13.13 6.86 -1.21
CA TYR A 27 12.19 5.77 -0.97
C TYR A 27 12.84 4.62 -0.19
N LEU A 28 12.06 3.58 0.12
CA LEU A 28 12.55 2.36 0.75
C LEU A 28 12.23 1.16 -0.14
N THR A 29 13.17 0.23 -0.26
CA THR A 29 12.93 -1.07 -0.92
C THR A 29 12.58 -2.12 0.12
N MET A 30 11.56 -2.95 -0.14
CA MET A 30 11.14 -4.02 0.78
C MET A 30 11.87 -5.35 0.54
N GLY A 31 12.66 -5.46 -0.55
CA GLY A 31 13.39 -6.67 -0.93
C GLY A 31 12.51 -7.86 -1.34
N ALA A 32 11.19 -7.81 -1.13
CA ALA A 32 10.23 -8.85 -1.49
C ALA A 32 9.35 -8.44 -2.67
N ALA A 33 9.31 -9.28 -3.69
CA ALA A 33 8.34 -9.17 -4.77
C ALA A 33 7.01 -9.86 -4.40
N PRO A 34 5.84 -9.29 -4.74
CA PRO A 34 4.54 -9.95 -4.56
C PRO A 34 4.48 -11.36 -5.15
N ALA A 35 5.12 -11.61 -6.30
CA ALA A 35 5.22 -12.95 -6.89
C ALA A 35 5.98 -13.94 -5.98
N ALA A 36 7.08 -13.50 -5.35
CA ALA A 36 7.84 -14.34 -4.42
C ALA A 36 7.05 -14.61 -3.14
N LEU A 37 6.34 -13.60 -2.62
CA LEU A 37 5.44 -13.77 -1.48
C LEU A 37 4.33 -14.78 -1.80
N HIS A 38 3.79 -14.74 -3.02
CA HIS A 38 2.74 -15.65 -3.51
C HIS A 38 3.19 -17.11 -3.65
N ALA A 39 4.41 -17.33 -4.14
CA ALA A 39 4.94 -18.66 -4.42
C ALA A 39 5.38 -19.44 -3.17
N SER A 40 5.54 -18.77 -2.02
CA SER A 40 6.02 -19.43 -0.79
C SER A 40 5.01 -20.45 -0.24
N ALA A 41 5.50 -21.55 0.35
CA ALA A 41 4.66 -22.64 0.85
C ALA A 41 3.71 -22.22 2.00
N GLY A 42 4.05 -21.14 2.72
CA GLY A 42 3.23 -20.50 3.76
C GLY A 42 2.67 -19.13 3.35
N ALA A 43 2.62 -18.84 2.05
CA ALA A 43 2.22 -17.55 1.50
C ALA A 43 0.86 -17.09 2.02
N ARG A 44 0.86 -15.98 2.77
CA ARG A 44 -0.36 -15.26 3.14
C ARG A 44 -0.85 -14.38 2.00
N PHE A 45 0.06 -13.74 1.27
CA PHE A 45 -0.28 -12.97 0.09
C PHE A 45 -0.56 -13.92 -1.09
N LYS A 46 -1.77 -13.91 -1.65
CA LYS A 46 -2.16 -14.74 -2.80
C LYS A 46 -2.86 -13.90 -3.87
N ARG A 47 -2.88 -14.40 -5.11
CA ARG A 47 -3.52 -13.72 -6.25
C ARG A 47 -4.93 -13.22 -5.93
N ASP A 48 -5.75 -14.10 -5.36
CA ASP A 48 -7.19 -13.87 -5.11
C ASP A 48 -7.48 -13.59 -3.62
N SER A 49 -6.43 -13.45 -2.80
CA SER A 49 -6.52 -13.12 -1.38
C SER A 49 -5.28 -12.33 -0.98
N ALA A 50 -5.38 -11.00 -1.02
CA ALA A 50 -4.25 -10.11 -0.81
C ALA A 50 -4.66 -8.79 -0.16
N HIS A 51 -3.80 -8.22 0.68
CA HIS A 51 -3.88 -6.81 1.05
C HIS A 51 -2.53 -6.11 0.92
N LEU A 52 -2.62 -4.80 0.71
CA LEU A 52 -1.56 -3.83 0.93
C LEU A 52 -2.09 -2.80 1.92
N SER A 53 -1.28 -2.34 2.87
CA SER A 53 -1.62 -1.20 3.69
C SER A 53 -0.43 -0.29 3.96
N ALA A 54 -0.71 0.98 4.18
CA ALA A 54 0.27 1.95 4.67
C ALA A 54 -0.40 3.02 5.52
N TRP A 55 0.20 3.34 6.67
CA TRP A 55 -0.22 4.44 7.53
C TRP A 55 0.56 5.70 7.17
N SER A 56 -0.13 6.73 6.70
CA SER A 56 0.44 8.04 6.44
C SER A 56 0.11 9.03 7.56
N LEU A 57 1.12 9.75 8.06
CA LEU A 57 0.93 10.83 9.03
C LEU A 57 0.65 12.19 8.36
N THR A 58 0.87 12.30 7.05
CA THR A 58 0.73 13.54 6.30
C THR A 58 -0.10 13.34 5.04
N SER A 59 -0.73 14.41 4.55
CA SER A 59 -1.37 14.38 3.24
C SER A 59 -0.36 14.53 2.12
N VAL A 60 -0.67 13.97 0.94
CA VAL A 60 0.16 14.11 -0.25
C VAL A 60 -0.59 14.73 -1.44
N PRO A 61 0.14 15.36 -2.38
CA PRO A 61 -0.40 15.75 -3.67
C PRO A 61 -0.94 14.55 -4.47
N SER A 62 -1.78 14.84 -5.46
CA SER A 62 -2.29 13.82 -6.39
C SER A 62 -1.15 13.21 -7.22
N GLY A 63 -1.22 11.90 -7.46
CA GLY A 63 -0.31 11.17 -8.36
C GLY A 63 0.90 10.53 -7.69
N GLN A 64 0.95 10.53 -6.36
CA GLN A 64 2.04 9.92 -5.60
C GLN A 64 1.68 8.52 -5.08
N VAL A 65 2.67 7.62 -5.01
CA VAL A 65 2.53 6.22 -4.57
C VAL A 65 3.16 6.01 -3.22
N ILE A 66 2.33 5.74 -2.21
CA ILE A 66 2.82 5.46 -0.86
C ILE A 66 3.48 4.09 -0.78
N MET A 67 2.98 3.12 -1.55
CA MET A 67 3.55 1.79 -1.67
C MET A 67 3.19 1.22 -3.04
N GLY A 68 4.16 0.62 -3.74
CA GLY A 68 3.79 -0.23 -4.86
C GLY A 68 4.89 -0.76 -5.77
N ALA A 69 4.46 -1.62 -6.69
CA ALA A 69 5.25 -2.16 -7.79
C ALA A 69 4.36 -2.51 -9.00
N ARG A 70 4.96 -2.58 -10.18
CA ARG A 70 4.35 -3.08 -11.42
C ARG A 70 5.39 -3.69 -12.35
N THR A 71 4.99 -4.69 -13.13
CA THR A 71 5.82 -5.39 -14.15
C THR A 71 5.37 -5.11 -15.60
N SER A 72 4.37 -4.25 -15.76
CA SER A 72 3.92 -3.75 -17.05
C SER A 72 2.95 -2.57 -16.82
N ALA A 73 2.48 -1.97 -17.91
CA ALA A 73 1.34 -1.06 -17.87
C ALA A 73 0.00 -1.73 -17.51
N THR A 74 -0.02 -3.04 -17.23
CA THR A 74 -1.24 -3.82 -16.95
C THR A 74 -1.15 -4.70 -15.72
N ASN A 75 -0.06 -4.72 -14.94
CA ASN A 75 0.06 -5.56 -13.75
C ASN A 75 0.61 -4.77 -12.56
N PHE A 76 -0.27 -4.44 -11.61
CA PHE A 76 0.00 -3.52 -10.50
C PHE A 76 -0.24 -4.16 -9.15
N CYS A 77 0.56 -3.73 -8.19
CA CYS A 77 0.40 -3.97 -6.77
C CYS A 77 0.71 -2.64 -6.06
N ASP A 78 -0.28 -1.76 -5.87
CA ASP A 78 -0.01 -0.41 -5.33
C ASP A 78 -1.17 0.29 -4.61
N ILE A 79 -0.80 1.37 -3.90
CA ILE A 79 -1.69 2.32 -3.24
C ILE A 79 -1.29 3.74 -3.65
N PHE A 80 -2.25 4.50 -4.18
CA PHE A 80 -2.14 5.95 -4.33
C PHE A 80 -3.05 6.59 -3.28
N PRO A 81 -2.51 7.24 -2.23
CA PRO A 81 -3.33 7.94 -1.24
C PRO A 81 -4.20 9.04 -1.87
N ARG A 82 -3.76 9.58 -3.02
CA ARG A 82 -4.51 10.57 -3.78
C ARG A 82 -4.19 10.51 -5.27
N GLU A 83 -5.22 10.35 -6.09
CA GLU A 83 -5.17 10.42 -7.55
C GLU A 83 -6.51 10.95 -8.05
N GLY A 84 -6.51 12.14 -8.68
CA GLY A 84 -7.76 12.77 -9.15
C GLY A 84 -8.76 13.09 -8.02
N GLY A 85 -8.26 13.29 -6.79
CA GLY A 85 -9.09 13.55 -5.61
C GLY A 85 -9.58 12.30 -4.87
N LYS A 86 -9.30 11.11 -5.39
CA LYS A 86 -9.70 9.81 -4.81
C LYS A 86 -8.50 8.99 -4.38
N THR A 87 -8.69 7.95 -3.57
CA THR A 87 -7.64 6.99 -3.27
C THR A 87 -7.70 5.82 -4.24
N ARG A 88 -6.56 5.36 -4.77
CA ARG A 88 -6.48 4.17 -5.62
C ARG A 88 -5.90 2.98 -4.86
N PHE A 89 -6.58 1.83 -4.94
CA PHE A 89 -6.13 0.57 -4.35
C PHE A 89 -6.04 -0.55 -5.39
N ARG A 90 -4.85 -1.09 -5.65
CA ARG A 90 -4.65 -2.21 -6.59
C ARG A 90 -3.83 -3.33 -5.99
N PRO A 91 -4.37 -4.13 -5.06
CA PRO A 91 -3.77 -5.41 -4.71
C PRO A 91 -3.90 -6.38 -5.90
N ASN A 92 -2.81 -6.66 -6.63
CA ASN A 92 -2.78 -7.56 -7.81
C ASN A 92 -3.81 -7.20 -8.89
N GLY A 93 -3.84 -5.95 -9.32
CA GLY A 93 -4.84 -5.40 -10.24
C GLY A 93 -4.32 -5.10 -11.65
N PRO A 94 -5.20 -5.14 -12.67
CA PRO A 94 -4.90 -4.59 -13.99
C PRO A 94 -5.01 -3.05 -14.05
N VAL A 95 -4.81 -2.51 -15.25
CA VAL A 95 -5.26 -1.19 -15.73
C VAL A 95 -6.38 -1.45 -16.76
N PRO A 96 -7.44 -0.63 -17.00
CA PRO A 96 -8.15 0.47 -16.30
C PRO A 96 -9.70 0.23 -16.24
N PRO A 97 -10.60 1.20 -15.89
CA PRO A 97 -10.48 2.38 -15.04
C PRO A 97 -11.04 2.11 -13.62
N SER A 98 -10.86 3.07 -12.71
CA SER A 98 -11.50 3.14 -11.39
C SER A 98 -11.29 1.97 -10.42
N THR A 99 -10.07 1.79 -9.92
CA THR A 99 -9.87 1.29 -8.54
C THR A 99 -9.84 2.44 -7.53
N HIS A 100 -10.65 3.46 -7.80
CA HIS A 100 -10.69 4.73 -7.09
C HIS A 100 -11.86 4.77 -6.13
N PHE A 101 -11.60 5.17 -4.90
CA PHE A 101 -12.59 5.28 -3.84
C PHE A 101 -12.58 6.70 -3.30
N ASP A 102 -13.77 7.21 -3.00
CA ASP A 102 -13.92 8.48 -2.30
C ASP A 102 -13.51 8.27 -0.85
N THR A 103 -12.38 8.86 -0.46
CA THR A 103 -11.79 8.72 0.86
C THR A 103 -11.96 10.01 1.65
N PRO A 104 -12.47 9.97 2.89
CA PRO A 104 -12.70 11.17 3.70
C PRO A 104 -11.41 11.93 4.03
N ASN A 105 -10.29 11.23 4.20
CA ASN A 105 -9.04 11.83 4.68
C ASN A 105 -7.90 11.67 3.66
N ALA A 106 -6.92 12.58 3.71
CA ALA A 106 -5.70 12.49 2.91
C ALA A 106 -4.51 11.88 3.69
N SER A 107 -4.72 11.50 4.95
CA SER A 107 -3.78 10.80 5.84
C SER A 107 -4.54 9.69 6.60
N GLY A 108 -3.83 8.90 7.41
CA GLY A 108 -4.40 7.75 8.13
C GLY A 108 -3.95 6.41 7.56
N LEU A 109 -4.67 5.34 7.91
CA LEU A 109 -4.42 4.01 7.37
C LEU A 109 -5.13 3.81 6.04
N PHE A 110 -4.37 3.66 4.97
CA PHE A 110 -4.86 3.25 3.67
C PHE A 110 -4.71 1.74 3.54
N LEU A 111 -5.77 1.03 3.15
CA LEU A 111 -5.73 -0.41 2.95
C LEU A 111 -6.51 -0.83 1.70
N GLY A 112 -5.79 -1.42 0.74
CA GLY A 112 -6.38 -2.05 -0.43
C GLY A 112 -6.47 -3.55 -0.21
N ASN A 113 -7.67 -4.11 -0.39
CA ASN A 113 -7.97 -5.51 -0.08
C ASN A 113 -8.54 -6.21 -1.31
N ARG A 114 -8.04 -7.41 -1.62
CA ARG A 114 -8.61 -8.30 -2.64
C ARG A 114 -9.11 -9.54 -1.96
N THR A 115 -10.41 -9.75 -1.97
CA THR A 115 -11.09 -10.86 -1.30
C THR A 115 -11.47 -12.00 -2.23
N SER A 116 -11.39 -11.79 -3.55
CA SER A 116 -11.58 -12.82 -4.56
C SER A 116 -10.87 -12.48 -5.87
N SER A 117 -11.02 -13.34 -6.88
CA SER A 117 -10.51 -13.11 -8.24
C SER A 117 -11.17 -11.93 -8.95
N SER A 118 -12.25 -11.35 -8.42
CA SER A 118 -12.99 -10.25 -9.08
C SER A 118 -13.44 -9.13 -8.14
N VAL A 119 -13.08 -9.19 -6.85
CA VAL A 119 -13.50 -8.21 -5.84
C VAL A 119 -12.29 -7.49 -5.24
N VAL A 120 -12.36 -6.17 -5.23
CA VAL A 120 -11.42 -5.28 -4.53
C VAL A 120 -12.20 -4.37 -3.60
N GLU A 121 -11.74 -4.21 -2.38
CA GLU A 121 -12.28 -3.32 -1.38
C GLU A 121 -11.23 -2.28 -1.00
N GLY A 122 -11.67 -1.05 -0.79
CA GLY A 122 -10.86 0.00 -0.20
C GLY A 122 -11.28 0.23 1.24
N TYR A 123 -10.31 0.35 2.14
CA TYR A 123 -10.54 0.74 3.53
C TYR A 123 -9.71 1.98 3.86
N GLN A 124 -10.29 2.88 4.65
CA GLN A 124 -9.59 3.98 5.29
C GLN A 124 -9.92 4.01 6.78
N ASP A 125 -8.89 4.08 7.62
CA ASP A 125 -9.01 4.14 9.09
C ASP A 125 -9.90 3.01 9.65
N GLY A 126 -9.80 1.82 9.04
CA GLY A 126 -10.54 0.62 9.42
C GLY A 126 -11.98 0.56 8.89
N ALA A 127 -12.48 1.60 8.23
CA ALA A 127 -13.81 1.63 7.63
C ALA A 127 -13.75 1.32 6.12
N LEU A 128 -14.72 0.56 5.62
CA LEU A 128 -14.89 0.30 4.19
C LEU A 128 -15.30 1.60 3.48
N VAL A 129 -14.50 2.05 2.52
CA VAL A 129 -14.82 3.23 1.68
C VAL A 129 -15.45 2.83 0.33
N GLY A 130 -15.36 1.56 -0.04
CA GLY A 130 -16.15 1.00 -1.13
C GLY A 130 -15.67 -0.37 -1.59
N THR A 131 -16.47 -0.95 -2.47
CA THR A 131 -16.23 -2.28 -3.06
C THR A 131 -16.39 -2.18 -4.57
N LEU A 132 -15.48 -2.82 -5.30
CA LEU A 132 -15.51 -2.98 -6.74
C LEU A 132 -15.65 -4.46 -7.07
N THR A 133 -16.58 -4.78 -7.96
CA THR A 133 -16.86 -6.13 -8.43
C THR A 133 -16.58 -6.25 -9.93
N GLY A 134 -16.26 -7.45 -10.41
CA GLY A 134 -15.90 -7.66 -11.83
C GLY A 134 -14.48 -7.23 -12.19
N TYR A 135 -13.66 -6.90 -11.18
CA TYR A 135 -12.28 -6.44 -11.36
C TYR A 135 -11.30 -7.60 -11.25
N ALA A 136 -11.04 -8.24 -12.40
CA ALA A 136 -10.20 -9.43 -12.49
C ALA A 136 -8.84 -9.25 -11.79
N SER A 137 -8.41 -10.27 -11.07
CA SER A 137 -7.07 -10.36 -10.49
C SER A 137 -6.04 -10.65 -11.57
N ASN A 138 -4.83 -10.11 -11.42
CA ASN A 138 -3.66 -10.52 -12.18
C ASN A 138 -2.73 -11.37 -11.34
N SER A 139 -1.90 -12.18 -11.99
CA SER A 139 -0.74 -12.78 -11.33
C SER A 139 0.08 -11.70 -10.62
N PRO A 140 0.48 -11.89 -9.35
CA PRO A 140 1.25 -10.90 -8.62
C PRO A 140 2.52 -10.47 -9.37
N THR A 141 2.85 -9.18 -9.29
CA THR A 141 4.01 -8.62 -9.97
C THR A 141 5.33 -9.21 -9.44
N ALA A 142 6.28 -9.45 -10.35
CA ALA A 142 7.61 -9.96 -10.03
C ALA A 142 8.59 -8.88 -9.54
N ASN A 143 8.20 -7.61 -9.59
CA ASN A 143 9.02 -6.51 -9.10
C ASN A 143 8.85 -6.30 -7.60
N GLY A 144 9.95 -5.97 -6.92
CA GLY A 144 9.96 -5.70 -5.48
C GLY A 144 9.10 -4.49 -5.12
N LEU A 145 8.34 -4.57 -4.02
CA LEU A 145 7.57 -3.43 -3.52
C LEU A 145 8.51 -2.32 -3.04
N TYR A 146 8.21 -1.09 -3.46
CA TYR A 146 8.80 0.11 -2.89
C TYR A 146 7.80 0.79 -1.96
N LEU A 147 8.30 1.38 -0.88
CA LEU A 147 7.56 2.27 -0.01
C LEU A 147 8.03 3.71 -0.26
N LEU A 148 7.11 4.66 -0.33
CA LEU A 148 7.30 6.05 -0.77
C LEU A 148 7.64 6.21 -2.27
N ALA A 149 7.46 5.18 -3.08
CA ALA A 149 7.54 5.22 -4.54
C ALA A 149 6.81 4.01 -5.14
N GLN A 150 6.68 3.99 -6.47
CA GLN A 150 6.33 2.79 -7.23
C GLN A 150 7.60 2.21 -7.86
N ASN A 151 7.79 0.89 -7.77
CA ASN A 151 8.72 0.17 -8.63
C ASN A 151 8.07 -0.10 -9.99
N GLY A 152 8.34 0.73 -10.99
CA GLY A 152 7.90 0.53 -12.36
C GLY A 152 8.96 -0.15 -13.19
N ASP A 153 8.83 -1.46 -13.41
CA ASP A 153 9.74 -2.21 -14.28
C ASP A 153 11.22 -2.11 -13.85
N GLY A 154 11.47 -2.09 -12.55
CA GLY A 154 12.80 -1.94 -11.95
C GLY A 154 13.21 -0.49 -11.69
N VAL A 155 12.44 0.49 -12.17
CA VAL A 155 12.74 1.92 -12.06
C VAL A 155 11.79 2.57 -11.06
N ALA A 156 12.33 3.29 -10.08
CA ALA A 156 11.52 4.06 -9.14
C ALA A 156 10.84 5.25 -9.84
N GLY A 157 9.53 5.42 -9.61
CA GLY A 157 8.75 6.54 -10.10
C GLY A 157 7.57 6.86 -9.19
N ALA A 158 6.79 7.90 -9.53
CA ALA A 158 5.63 8.34 -8.74
C ALA A 158 5.93 8.48 -7.24
N PHE A 159 7.10 9.07 -6.92
CA PHE A 159 7.61 9.25 -5.57
C PHE A 159 6.63 9.97 -4.67
N CYS A 160 6.69 9.66 -3.38
CA CYS A 160 5.75 10.13 -2.37
C CYS A 160 6.45 11.01 -1.34
N SER A 161 5.83 12.13 -0.98
CA SER A 161 6.29 13.03 0.08
C SER A 161 5.63 12.75 1.42
N ALA A 162 4.94 11.61 1.56
CA ALA A 162 4.30 11.20 2.81
C ALA A 162 5.34 10.93 3.90
N GLN A 163 4.92 11.09 5.15
CA GLN A 163 5.56 10.44 6.30
C GLN A 163 4.83 9.14 6.60
N VAL A 164 5.49 8.01 6.36
CA VAL A 164 4.92 6.67 6.56
C VAL A 164 5.38 6.10 7.89
N ALA A 165 4.41 5.78 8.74
CA ALA A 165 4.65 5.20 10.07
C ALA A 165 4.54 3.68 10.10
N MET A 166 3.79 3.08 9.16
CA MET A 166 3.57 1.65 9.08
C MET A 166 3.30 1.23 7.63
N ALA A 167 3.71 0.02 7.27
CA ALA A 167 3.37 -0.64 6.03
C ALA A 167 3.11 -2.14 6.27
N SER A 168 2.13 -2.73 5.59
CA SER A 168 1.84 -4.16 5.68
C SER A 168 1.44 -4.78 4.34
N VAL A 169 1.71 -6.06 4.19
CA VAL A 169 1.34 -6.88 3.03
C VAL A 169 0.94 -8.27 3.53
N GLY A 170 -0.15 -8.85 3.02
CA GLY A 170 -0.61 -10.16 3.49
C GLY A 170 -1.82 -10.70 2.74
N ALA A 171 -2.55 -11.63 3.38
CA ALA A 171 -3.80 -12.20 2.87
C ALA A 171 -4.93 -11.17 2.87
N ALA A 172 -6.05 -11.47 2.20
CA ALA A 172 -7.25 -10.66 2.35
C ALA A 172 -7.66 -10.57 3.82
N LEU A 173 -8.13 -9.40 4.23
CA LEU A 173 -8.74 -9.20 5.54
C LEU A 173 -10.26 -9.17 5.41
N THR A 174 -10.96 -9.69 6.40
CA THR A 174 -12.37 -9.35 6.63
C THR A 174 -12.50 -7.91 7.10
N SER A 175 -13.72 -7.34 7.03
CA SER A 175 -13.97 -5.99 7.55
C SER A 175 -13.62 -5.86 9.04
N THR A 176 -13.91 -6.90 9.84
CA THR A 176 -13.53 -6.97 11.25
C THR A 176 -12.01 -6.97 11.44
N GLU A 177 -11.26 -7.73 10.62
CA GLU A 177 -9.80 -7.76 10.69
C GLU A 177 -9.17 -6.44 10.22
N ALA A 178 -9.73 -5.78 9.20
CA ALA A 178 -9.28 -4.45 8.76
C ALA A 178 -9.48 -3.40 9.87
N ALA A 179 -10.63 -3.42 10.55
CA ALA A 179 -10.90 -2.56 11.70
C ALA A 179 -9.98 -2.87 12.90
N ALA A 180 -9.70 -4.15 13.15
CA ALA A 180 -8.78 -4.58 14.20
C ALA A 180 -7.34 -4.15 13.91
N LEU A 181 -6.87 -4.29 12.66
CA LEU A 181 -5.54 -3.82 12.23
C LEU A 181 -5.41 -2.31 12.45
N HIS A 182 -6.40 -1.53 12.00
CA HIS A 182 -6.42 -0.09 12.25
C HIS A 182 -6.33 0.22 13.75
N SER A 183 -7.18 -0.41 14.57
CA SER A 183 -7.25 -0.15 16.00
C SER A 183 -5.94 -0.47 16.71
N ALA A 184 -5.31 -1.61 16.37
CA ALA A 184 -4.03 -2.02 16.94
C ALA A 184 -2.90 -1.06 16.57
N VAL A 185 -2.81 -0.67 15.29
CA VAL A 185 -1.78 0.25 14.81
C VAL A 185 -1.98 1.64 15.41
N ARG A 186 -3.23 2.12 15.47
CA ARG A 186 -3.56 3.41 16.09
C ARG A 186 -3.20 3.41 17.56
N ALA A 187 -3.53 2.36 18.32
CA ALA A 187 -3.18 2.26 19.73
C ALA A 187 -1.67 2.33 19.95
N TYR A 188 -0.88 1.61 19.13
CA TYR A 188 0.57 1.72 19.15
C TYR A 188 1.05 3.14 18.84
N LEU A 189 0.56 3.74 17.76
CA LEU A 189 0.95 5.09 17.35
C LEU A 189 0.58 6.12 18.42
N VAL A 190 -0.60 6.07 19.02
CA VAL A 190 -0.96 6.93 20.17
C VAL A 190 0.02 6.72 21.33
N GLY A 191 0.32 5.46 21.67
CA GLY A 191 1.23 5.11 22.76
C GLY A 191 2.64 5.67 22.61
N VAL A 192 3.16 5.76 21.37
CA VAL A 192 4.47 6.37 21.08
C VAL A 192 4.38 7.86 20.75
N GLY A 193 3.21 8.49 20.90
CA GLY A 193 2.97 9.90 20.57
C GLY A 193 2.85 10.19 19.07
N ALA A 194 2.83 9.13 18.25
CA ALA A 194 2.63 8.98 16.80
C ALA A 194 1.52 9.80 16.14
N VAL A 195 0.40 9.82 16.83
CA VAL A 195 -0.87 10.44 16.46
C VAL A 195 -1.61 10.80 17.75
N ALA A 196 -2.61 11.67 17.65
CA ALA A 196 -3.53 11.98 18.74
C ALA A 196 -4.80 11.10 18.67
#